data_AF-A0A7S2AHK8-F1
#
_entry.id   AF-A0A7S2AHK8-F1
#
_cell.length_a   1.000
_cell.length_b   1.000
_cell.length_c   1.000
_cell.angle_alpha   90.00
_cell.angle_beta   90.00
_cell.angle_gamma   90.00
#
_symmetry.space_group_name_H-M   'P 1'
#
loop_
_entity.id
_entity.type
_entity.pdbx_description
1 polymer ?
#
loop_
_entity_poly.entity_id
_entity_poly.type
_entity_poly.pdbx_seq_one_letter_code
_entity_poly.pdbx_strand_id
1 'polypeptide(L)'
;EEDINALIRIFQFVRLSVFGSPKLAAFPADPHPIGRFPAPDDHEGLYRHILGRLQNFYHMAGTTHRALDSRLRLRGCQGVRVADASAFASPVVGHPDVPTRALGHLAARYLVEDESKS
;
A
#
# COMPACT_ATOMS: atom_id res chain seq x y z
N GLU A 1 4.55 14.18 7.06
CA GLU A 1 4.96 13.87 8.45
C GLU A 1 4.28 12.63 9.01
N GLU A 2 2.96 12.49 8.83
CA GLU A 2 2.19 11.33 9.33
C GLU A 2 2.75 9.97 8.88
N ASP A 3 3.06 9.79 7.58
CA ASP A 3 3.59 8.53 7.05
C ASP A 3 4.94 8.15 7.67
N ILE A 4 5.85 9.11 7.82
CA ILE A 4 7.16 8.85 8.44
C ILE A 4 6.99 8.49 9.91
N ASN A 5 6.12 9.18 10.63
CA ASN A 5 5.82 8.84 12.03
C ASN A 5 5.20 7.44 12.15
N ALA A 6 4.36 7.03 11.18
CA ALA A 6 3.85 5.67 11.11
C ALA A 6 4.97 4.65 10.87
N LEU A 7 5.91 4.94 9.96
CA LEU A 7 7.08 4.10 9.73
C LEU A 7 7.97 3.97 10.98
N ILE A 8 8.22 5.06 11.71
CA ILE A 8 8.97 5.04 12.98
C ILE A 8 8.30 4.10 14.00
N ARG A 9 6.97 4.20 14.17
CA ARG A 9 6.21 3.30 15.04
C ARG A 9 6.31 1.84 14.59
N ILE A 10 6.28 1.57 13.29
CA ILE A 10 6.44 0.22 12.73
C ILE A 10 7.84 -0.32 13.01
N PHE A 11 8.89 0.49 12.85
CA PHE A 11 10.26 0.08 13.20
C PHE A 11 10.37 -0.33 14.68
N GLN A 12 9.77 0.45 15.58
CA GLN A 12 9.74 0.12 17.01
C GLN A 12 8.93 -1.16 17.28
N PHE A 13 7.76 -1.32 16.66
CA PHE A 13 6.95 -2.52 16.79
C PHE A 13 7.68 -3.77 16.29
N VAL A 14 8.31 -3.70 15.11
CA VAL A 14 9.07 -4.81 14.53
C VAL A 14 10.26 -5.18 15.43
N ARG A 15 11.00 -4.20 15.94
CA ARG A 15 12.10 -4.44 16.89
C ARG A 15 11.62 -5.11 18.17
N LEU A 16 10.63 -4.53 18.86
CA LEU A 16 10.24 -4.95 20.21
C LEU A 16 9.33 -6.18 20.21
N SER A 17 8.33 -6.21 19.32
CA SER A 17 7.27 -7.21 19.33
C SER A 17 7.56 -8.40 18.44
N VAL A 18 8.12 -8.16 17.24
CA VAL A 18 8.42 -9.25 16.29
C VAL A 18 9.75 -9.89 16.68
N PHE A 19 10.84 -9.12 16.68
CA PHE A 19 12.18 -9.66 16.94
C PHE A 19 12.50 -9.87 18.42
N GLY A 20 11.85 -9.15 19.32
CA GLY A 20 11.89 -9.46 20.76
C GLY A 20 11.06 -10.68 21.15
N SER A 21 10.36 -11.33 20.22
CA SER A 21 9.52 -12.50 20.51
C SER A 21 10.36 -13.72 20.92
N PRO A 22 10.00 -14.44 21.99
CA PRO A 22 10.66 -15.70 22.37
C PRO A 22 10.66 -16.75 21.25
N LYS A 23 9.68 -16.70 20.35
CA LYS A 23 9.58 -17.62 19.20
C LYS A 23 10.72 -17.43 18.20
N LEU A 24 11.34 -16.25 18.18
CA LEU A 24 12.49 -15.97 17.33
C LEU A 24 13.83 -16.08 18.09
N ALA A 25 13.83 -16.39 19.39
CA ALA A 25 15.04 -16.44 20.21
C ALA A 25 16.06 -17.51 19.76
N ALA A 26 15.59 -18.56 19.07
CA ALA A 26 16.46 -19.59 18.50
C ALA A 26 17.19 -19.14 17.22
N PHE A 27 16.80 -18.02 16.62
CA PHE A 27 17.44 -17.48 15.42
C PHE A 27 18.45 -16.40 15.81
N PRO A 28 19.68 -16.46 15.28
CA PRO A 28 20.71 -15.47 15.59
C PRO A 28 20.28 -14.08 15.13
N ALA A 29 20.57 -13.08 15.96
CA ALA A 29 20.33 -11.67 15.67
C ALA A 29 21.29 -11.09 14.59
N ASP A 30 22.23 -11.89 14.09
CA ASP A 30 23.11 -11.58 12.97
C ASP A 30 22.84 -12.65 11.88
N PRO A 31 22.57 -12.27 10.61
CA PRO A 31 22.60 -10.94 10.00
C PRO A 31 21.27 -10.18 10.10
N HIS A 32 20.63 -10.17 11.28
CA HIS A 32 19.37 -9.47 11.43
C HIS A 32 19.60 -7.96 11.27
N PRO A 33 18.93 -7.27 10.32
CA PRO A 33 19.16 -5.84 10.03
C PRO A 33 18.90 -4.89 11.22
N ILE A 34 18.36 -5.39 12.33
CA ILE A 34 18.01 -4.64 13.54
C ILE A 34 19.24 -4.00 14.17
N GLY A 35 20.40 -4.67 14.11
CA GLY A 35 21.66 -4.11 14.60
C GLY A 35 22.13 -2.88 13.82
N ARG A 36 21.55 -2.64 12.64
CA ARG A 36 21.82 -1.46 11.79
C ARG A 36 20.78 -0.35 11.95
N PHE A 37 19.72 -0.59 12.72
CA PHE A 37 18.71 0.41 13.01
C PHE A 37 19.21 1.34 14.12
N PRO A 38 18.97 2.67 14.03
CA PRO A 38 19.20 3.60 15.13
C PRO A 38 18.54 3.17 16.44
N ALA A 39 19.02 3.67 17.58
CA ALA A 39 18.50 3.32 18.90
C ALA A 39 16.97 3.62 19.00
N PRO A 40 16.20 2.86 19.82
CA PRO A 40 14.74 3.01 19.87
C PRO A 40 14.25 4.41 20.28
N ASP A 41 15.03 5.10 21.09
CA ASP A 41 14.83 6.45 21.61
C ASP A 41 15.43 7.56 20.72
N ASP A 42 16.21 7.18 19.70
CA ASP A 42 16.78 8.11 18.71
C ASP A 42 15.79 8.35 17.56
N HIS A 43 14.76 9.14 17.83
CA HIS A 43 13.71 9.46 16.86
C HIS A 43 14.25 10.17 15.61
N GLU A 44 15.18 11.12 15.78
CA GLU A 44 15.78 11.87 14.68
C GLU A 44 16.70 10.97 13.83
N GLY A 45 17.47 10.08 14.46
CA GLY A 45 18.24 9.07 13.75
C GLY A 45 17.35 8.12 12.95
N LEU A 46 16.24 7.64 13.53
CA LEU A 46 15.26 6.81 12.82
C LEU A 46 14.65 7.55 11.64
N TYR A 47 14.28 8.82 11.81
CA TYR A 47 13.76 9.67 10.74
C TYR A 47 14.74 9.73 9.55
N ARG A 48 16.00 10.08 9.80
CA ARG A 48 17.05 10.14 8.76
C ARG A 48 17.32 8.79 8.13
N HIS A 49 17.35 7.72 8.93
CA HIS A 49 17.57 6.37 8.45
C HIS A 49 16.46 5.93 7.48
N ILE A 50 15.20 6.19 7.82
CA ILE A 50 14.05 5.89 6.97
C ILE A 50 14.20 6.64 5.65
N LEU A 51 14.38 7.96 5.68
CA LEU A 51 14.51 8.75 4.45
C LEU A 51 15.67 8.30 3.55
N GLY A 52 16.80 7.92 4.14
CA GLY A 52 17.96 7.42 3.40
C GLY A 52 17.82 6.00 2.84
N ARG A 53 16.75 5.27 3.19
CA ARG A 53 16.53 3.86 2.81
C ARG A 53 15.17 3.60 2.19
N LEU A 54 14.32 4.61 2.03
CA LEU A 54 12.99 4.45 1.45
C LEU A 54 13.08 3.88 0.03
N GLN A 55 12.23 2.89 -0.23
CA GLN A 55 12.02 2.31 -1.54
C GLN A 55 10.53 2.16 -1.75
N ASN A 56 10.11 2.24 -3.01
CA ASN A 56 8.74 1.88 -3.34
C ASN A 56 8.59 0.35 -3.31
N PHE A 57 7.40 -0.12 -2.92
CA PHE A 57 7.03 -1.54 -2.94
C PHE A 57 6.24 -1.91 -4.21
N TYR A 58 6.35 -1.10 -5.27
CA TYR A 58 5.68 -1.33 -6.56
C TYR A 58 4.13 -1.47 -6.51
N HIS A 59 3.46 -0.94 -5.47
CA HIS A 59 2.01 -0.99 -5.28
C HIS A 59 1.33 0.39 -5.43
N MET A 60 1.80 1.21 -6.37
CA MET A 60 1.23 2.54 -6.60
C MET A 60 -0.22 2.44 -7.10
N ALA A 61 -1.09 3.36 -6.65
CA ALA A 61 -2.51 3.37 -6.95
C ALA A 61 -3.07 4.80 -6.95
N GLY A 62 -4.28 4.98 -7.50
CA GLY A 62 -5.08 6.19 -7.31
C GLY A 62 -4.84 7.38 -8.23
N THR A 63 -4.06 7.23 -9.30
CA THR A 63 -3.79 8.32 -10.25
C THR A 63 -5.02 8.80 -11.03
N THR A 64 -6.10 7.99 -11.13
CA THR A 64 -7.34 8.38 -11.83
C THR A 64 -8.57 8.43 -10.92
N HIS A 65 -8.49 7.95 -9.67
CA HIS A 65 -9.62 7.79 -8.76
C HIS A 65 -10.59 8.99 -8.74
N ARG A 66 -10.07 10.22 -8.62
CA ARG A 66 -10.90 11.44 -8.55
C ARG A 66 -11.58 11.82 -9.87
N ALA A 67 -11.13 11.27 -11.00
CA ALA A 67 -11.69 11.52 -12.31
C ALA A 67 -12.85 10.57 -12.67
N LEU A 68 -13.10 9.55 -11.83
CA LEU A 68 -14.11 8.52 -12.10
C LEU A 68 -15.42 8.77 -11.33
N ASP A 69 -16.53 8.27 -11.86
CA ASP A 69 -17.77 8.10 -11.10
C ASP A 69 -17.82 6.75 -10.36
N SER A 70 -18.90 6.50 -9.62
CA SER A 70 -19.08 5.26 -8.86
C SER A 70 -19.25 4.00 -9.73
N ARG A 71 -19.46 4.15 -11.05
CA ARG A 71 -19.50 3.07 -12.04
C ARG A 71 -18.22 2.99 -12.87
N LEU A 72 -17.12 3.59 -12.37
CA LEU A 72 -15.78 3.59 -12.98
C LEU A 72 -15.70 4.31 -14.33
N ARG A 73 -16.68 5.16 -14.66
CA ARG A 73 -16.70 5.93 -15.90
C ARG A 73 -15.86 7.19 -15.74
N LEU A 74 -15.08 7.51 -16.78
CA LEU A 74 -14.33 8.76 -16.81
C LEU A 74 -15.29 9.94 -16.98
N ARG A 75 -15.32 10.85 -16.00
CA ARG A 75 -16.24 12.00 -16.01
C ARG A 75 -15.96 12.89 -17.22
N GLY A 76 -17.03 13.28 -17.93
CA GLY A 76 -16.93 14.09 -19.15
C GLY A 76 -16.61 13.31 -20.43
N CYS A 77 -16.43 11.98 -20.35
CA CYS A 77 -16.22 11.12 -21.50
C CYS A 77 -17.38 10.13 -21.68
N GLN A 78 -17.69 9.79 -22.93
CA GLN A 78 -18.66 8.75 -23.27
C GLN A 78 -17.91 7.47 -23.65
N GLY A 79 -18.41 6.31 -23.18
CA GLY A 79 -17.85 5.00 -23.53
C GLY A 79 -16.49 4.66 -22.88
N VAL A 80 -15.96 5.50 -21.98
CA VAL A 80 -14.63 5.28 -21.36
C VAL A 80 -14.78 4.89 -19.89
N ARG A 81 -14.11 3.80 -19.49
CA ARG A 81 -13.96 3.36 -18.09
C ARG A 81 -12.50 3.08 -17.77
N VAL A 82 -12.15 3.19 -16.49
CA VAL A 82 -10.83 2.82 -15.97
C VAL A 82 -11.02 1.79 -14.86
N ALA A 83 -10.43 0.60 -15.03
CA ALA A 83 -10.61 -0.54 -14.13
C ALA A 83 -9.26 -1.21 -13.78
N ASP A 84 -8.24 -0.39 -13.54
CA ASP A 84 -6.92 -0.80 -13.05
C ASP A 84 -6.63 -0.17 -11.68
N ALA A 85 -5.40 -0.35 -11.17
CA ALA A 85 -5.00 0.17 -9.86
C ALA A 85 -5.10 1.71 -9.72
N SER A 86 -5.14 2.45 -10.83
CA SER A 86 -5.28 3.90 -10.80
C SER A 86 -6.66 4.36 -10.29
N ALA A 87 -7.66 3.49 -10.32
CA ALA A 87 -9.03 3.80 -9.89
C ALA A 87 -9.25 3.71 -8.37
N PHE A 88 -8.36 3.03 -7.63
CA PHE A 88 -8.46 2.92 -6.17
C PHE A 88 -8.19 4.26 -5.48
N ALA A 89 -8.90 4.56 -4.39
CA ALA A 89 -8.66 5.81 -3.64
C ALA A 89 -7.27 5.88 -2.99
N SER A 90 -6.74 4.72 -2.60
CA SER A 90 -5.42 4.54 -1.99
C SER A 90 -4.90 3.13 -2.28
N PRO A 91 -3.60 2.85 -2.07
CA PRO A 91 -3.10 1.48 -2.13
C PRO A 91 -3.90 0.55 -1.23
N VAL A 92 -4.28 -0.60 -1.77
CA VAL A 92 -4.99 -1.65 -1.02
C VAL A 92 -4.05 -2.32 -0.01
N VAL A 93 -4.62 -2.87 1.06
CA VAL A 93 -3.85 -3.66 2.03
C VAL A 93 -3.40 -4.96 1.37
N GLY A 94 -2.11 -5.26 1.45
CA GLY A 94 -1.52 -6.45 0.83
C GLY A 94 -1.09 -6.22 -0.62
N HIS A 95 -1.15 -7.28 -1.43
CA HIS A 95 -0.74 -7.24 -2.83
C HIS A 95 -1.91 -6.83 -3.74
N PRO A 96 -1.75 -5.90 -4.69
CA PRO A 96 -2.86 -5.30 -5.45
C PRO A 96 -3.44 -6.19 -6.56
N ASP A 97 -2.80 -7.32 -6.87
CA ASP A 97 -3.20 -8.20 -7.97
C ASP A 97 -4.67 -8.65 -7.87
N VAL A 98 -5.05 -9.27 -6.73
CA VAL A 98 -6.42 -9.78 -6.54
C VAL A 98 -7.45 -8.64 -6.53
N PRO A 99 -7.27 -7.55 -5.78
CA PRO A 99 -8.20 -6.42 -5.84
C PRO A 99 -8.35 -5.81 -7.25
N THR A 100 -7.26 -5.71 -8.02
CA THR A 100 -7.31 -5.16 -9.39
C THR A 100 -8.10 -6.07 -10.33
N ARG A 101 -7.91 -7.39 -10.25
CA ARG A 101 -8.71 -8.35 -11.02
C ARG A 101 -10.19 -8.29 -10.65
N ALA A 102 -10.51 -8.16 -9.36
CA ALA A 102 -11.89 -8.01 -8.90
C ALA A 102 -12.53 -6.72 -9.44
N LEU A 103 -11.78 -5.62 -9.49
CA LEU A 103 -12.23 -4.36 -10.08
C LEU A 103 -12.54 -4.51 -11.58
N GLY A 104 -11.68 -5.21 -12.32
CA GLY A 104 -11.93 -5.55 -13.73
C GLY A 104 -13.22 -6.35 -13.92
N HIS A 105 -13.48 -7.34 -13.06
CA HIS A 105 -14.72 -8.11 -13.08
C HIS A 105 -15.95 -7.23 -12.77
N LEU A 106 -15.84 -6.31 -11.80
CA LEU A 106 -16.89 -5.36 -11.49
C LEU A 106 -17.20 -4.43 -12.68
N ALA A 107 -16.16 -3.93 -13.36
CA ALA A 107 -16.32 -3.09 -14.55
C ALA A 107 -17.04 -3.85 -15.69
N ALA A 108 -16.70 -5.13 -15.90
CA ALA A 108 -17.37 -5.99 -16.87
C ALA A 108 -18.86 -6.17 -16.55
N ARG A 109 -19.21 -6.35 -15.27
CA ARG A 109 -20.62 -6.40 -14.83
C ARG A 109 -21.36 -5.11 -15.12
N TYR A 110 -20.75 -3.95 -14.84
CA TYR A 110 -21.36 -2.65 -15.15
C TYR A 110 -21.59 -2.44 -16.65
N LEU A 111 -20.69 -2.94 -17.50
CA LEU A 111 -20.87 -2.89 -18.95
C LEU A 111 -22.12 -3.67 -19.38
N VAL A 112 -22.25 -4.94 -18.96
CA VAL A 112 -23.41 -5.78 -19.28
C VAL A 112 -24.73 -5.18 -18.78
N GLU A 113 -24.73 -4.64 -17.55
CA GLU A 113 -25.91 -3.97 -16.99
C GLU A 113 -26.32 -2.73 -17.79
N ASP A 114 -25.37 -1.96 -18.30
CA ASP A 114 -25.64 -0.75 -19.07
C ASP A 114 -26.14 -1.08 -20.48
N GLU A 115 -25.61 -2.13 -21.11
CA GLU A 115 -26.11 -2.66 -22.38
C GLU A 115 -27.55 -3.18 -22.27
N SER A 116 -27.88 -3.91 -21.20
CA SER A 116 -29.24 -4.44 -21.00
C SER A 116 -30.33 -3.37 -20.81
N LYS A 117 -29.93 -2.11 -20.61
CA LYS A 117 -30.81 -0.96 -20.37
C LYS A 117 -30.89 -0.01 -21.57
N SER A 118 -30.11 -0.28 -22.62
CA SER A 118 -30.09 0.50 -23.87
C SER A 118 -30.99 -0.14 -24.91
#